data_AF-R7QZW6-F1
#
_entry.id   AF-R7QZW6-F1
#
_cell.length_a   1.000
_cell.length_b   1.000
_cell.length_c   1.000
_cell.angle_alpha   90.00
_cell.angle_beta   90.00
_cell.angle_gamma   90.00
#
_symmetry.space_group_name_H-M   'P 1'
#
loop_
_entity.id
_entity.type
_entity.pdbx_description
1 polymer ?
#
loop_
_entity_poly.entity_id
_entity_poly.type
_entity_poly.pdbx_seq_one_letter_code
_entity_poly.pdbx_strand_id
1 'polypeptide(L)'
;MRHDVQKIAGDVMIEVTKLNGVKTLINAELIETVEETPDTVISFVTGKKIIVKESRQEIKNLVILYKKECMSTGLAWLQPGERKGQLDGGAQG
;
A
#
# COMPACT_ATOMS: atom_id res chain seq x y z
N MET A 1 -0.26 14.11 11.71
CA MET A 1 -1.16 14.25 10.53
C MET A 1 -0.47 13.97 9.20
N ARG A 2 0.71 14.52 8.86
CA ARG A 2 1.43 14.15 7.61
C ARG A 2 2.24 12.84 7.72
N HIS A 3 2.69 12.47 8.92
CA HIS A 3 3.44 11.22 9.14
C HIS A 3 2.56 9.98 9.25
N ASP A 4 1.29 10.15 9.64
CA ASP A 4 0.35 9.02 9.85
C ASP A 4 -0.16 8.47 8.52
N VAL A 5 -0.36 9.32 7.51
CA VAL A 5 -0.75 8.90 6.15
C VAL A 5 0.36 8.05 5.51
N GLN A 6 1.63 8.40 5.73
CA GLN A 6 2.77 7.63 5.22
C GLN A 6 2.84 6.22 5.84
N LYS A 7 2.42 6.09 7.11
CA LYS A 7 2.40 4.82 7.85
C LYS A 7 1.21 3.95 7.45
N ILE A 8 0.02 4.54 7.30
CA ILE A 8 -1.19 3.83 6.81
C ILE A 8 -1.04 3.37 5.36
N ALA A 9 -0.33 4.15 4.53
CA ALA A 9 0.02 3.76 3.16
C ALA A 9 1.26 2.86 3.08
N GLY A 10 2.00 2.66 4.16
CA GLY A 10 3.23 1.85 4.16
C GLY A 10 2.97 0.35 4.08
N ASP A 11 1.88 -0.11 4.70
CA ASP A 11 1.58 -1.54 4.84
C ASP A 11 0.50 -2.02 3.84
N VAL A 12 -0.10 -1.10 3.06
CA VAL A 12 -1.25 -1.39 2.17
C VAL A 12 -1.03 -0.95 0.71
N MET A 13 0.22 -0.98 0.25
CA MET A 13 0.59 -0.51 -1.09
C MET A 13 1.63 -1.44 -1.72
N ILE A 14 1.63 -1.54 -3.04
CA ILE A 14 2.69 -2.20 -3.81
C ILE A 14 3.53 -1.14 -4.54
N GLU A 15 4.85 -1.31 -4.56
CA GLU A 15 5.75 -0.47 -5.34
C GLU A 15 5.84 -0.99 -6.78
N VAL A 16 5.64 -0.11 -7.75
CA VAL A 16 5.80 -0.39 -9.18
C VAL A 16 6.62 0.70 -9.86
N THR A 17 7.18 0.39 -11.01
CA THR A 17 8.05 1.29 -11.77
C THR A 17 7.37 1.68 -13.07
N LYS A 18 7.00 2.96 -13.21
CA LYS A 18 6.46 3.46 -14.48
C LYS A 18 7.51 3.40 -15.59
N LEU A 19 7.08 3.45 -16.86
CA LEU A 19 8.00 3.45 -18.00
C LEU A 19 9.08 4.55 -17.93
N ASN A 20 8.75 5.71 -17.37
CA ASN A 20 9.68 6.82 -17.17
C ASN A 20 10.70 6.60 -16.03
N GLY A 21 10.71 5.43 -15.39
CA GLY A 21 11.62 5.06 -14.31
C GLY A 21 11.19 5.55 -12.92
N VAL A 22 10.06 6.27 -12.81
CA VAL A 22 9.56 6.73 -11.51
C VAL A 22 8.92 5.57 -10.75
N LYS A 23 9.51 5.23 -9.60
CA LYS A 23 8.92 4.34 -8.60
C LYS A 23 7.69 4.99 -7.98
N THR A 24 6.58 4.25 -7.94
CA THR A 24 5.29 4.73 -7.44
C THR A 24 4.67 3.65 -6.56
N LEU A 25 4.23 4.02 -5.37
CA LEU A 25 3.37 3.18 -4.54
C LEU A 25 1.93 3.27 -5.05
N ILE A 26 1.28 2.13 -5.25
CA ILE A 26 -0.13 2.03 -5.65
C ILE A 26 -0.91 1.11 -4.72
N ASN A 27 -2.21 1.39 -4.54
CA ASN A 27 -3.09 0.56 -3.74
C ASN A 27 -3.48 -0.70 -4.53
N ALA A 28 -3.12 -1.87 -4.00
CA ALA A 28 -3.38 -3.15 -4.64
C ALA A 28 -4.87 -3.55 -4.66
N GLU A 29 -5.68 -3.09 -3.71
CA GLU A 29 -7.14 -3.38 -3.65
C GLU A 29 -7.93 -2.62 -4.72
N LEU A 30 -7.36 -1.54 -5.26
CA LEU A 30 -8.00 -0.75 -6.32
C LEU A 30 -7.62 -1.20 -7.72
N ILE A 31 -6.72 -2.19 -7.85
CA ILE A 31 -6.36 -2.78 -9.14
C ILE A 31 -7.54 -3.62 -9.63
N GLU A 32 -8.05 -3.26 -10.80
CA GLU A 32 -9.16 -3.96 -11.45
C GLU A 32 -8.63 -5.00 -12.43
N THR A 33 -7.72 -4.60 -13.33
CA THR A 33 -7.10 -5.50 -14.31
C THR A 33 -5.61 -5.22 -14.46
N VAL A 34 -4.87 -6.26 -14.85
CA VAL A 34 -3.47 -6.19 -15.26
C VAL A 34 -3.33 -6.94 -16.58
N GLU A 35 -3.03 -6.22 -17.65
CA GLU A 35 -2.90 -6.73 -19.02
C GLU A 35 -1.48 -6.47 -19.53
N GLU A 36 -0.94 -7.34 -20.38
CA GLU A 36 0.44 -7.26 -20.86
C GLU A 36 0.49 -7.40 -22.38
N THR A 37 0.66 -6.28 -23.10
CA THR A 37 0.80 -6.24 -24.57
C THR A 37 1.24 -4.86 -25.11
N PRO A 38 2.46 -4.70 -25.66
CA PRO A 38 3.71 -5.39 -25.26
C PRO A 38 4.19 -4.96 -23.86
N ASP A 39 3.67 -3.85 -23.35
CA ASP A 39 3.91 -3.33 -22.01
C ASP A 39 2.80 -3.75 -21.04
N THR A 40 3.06 -3.70 -19.74
CA THR A 40 2.07 -4.01 -18.72
C THR A 40 1.24 -2.78 -18.38
N VAL A 41 -0.08 -2.90 -18.51
CA VAL A 41 -1.07 -1.88 -18.14
C VAL A 41 -1.81 -2.32 -16.88
N ILE A 42 -1.78 -1.47 -15.86
CA ILE A 42 -2.61 -1.62 -14.66
C ILE A 42 -3.80 -0.67 -14.81
N SER A 43 -5.01 -1.23 -14.79
CA SER A 43 -6.27 -0.47 -14.73
C SER A 43 -6.82 -0.48 -13.32
N PHE A 44 -7.26 0.68 -12.85
CA PHE A 44 -7.90 0.84 -11.55
C PHE A 44 -9.42 0.93 -11.71
N VAL A 45 -10.16 0.57 -10.66
CA VAL A 45 -11.64 0.67 -10.61
C VAL A 45 -12.20 2.08 -10.86
N THR A 46 -11.33 3.09 -10.83
CA THR A 46 -11.66 4.49 -11.15
C THR A 46 -11.62 4.80 -12.66
N GLY A 47 -11.22 3.84 -13.49
CA GLY A 47 -10.92 4.03 -14.91
C GLY A 47 -9.52 4.60 -15.19
N LYS A 48 -8.77 5.00 -14.15
CA LYS A 48 -7.36 5.42 -14.30
C LYS A 48 -6.52 4.23 -14.77
N LYS A 49 -5.53 4.49 -15.62
CA LYS A 49 -4.55 3.50 -16.08
C LYS A 49 -3.13 3.99 -15.89
N ILE A 50 -2.21 3.07 -15.62
CA ILE A 50 -0.77 3.32 -15.64
C ILE A 50 -0.07 2.21 -16.41
N ILE A 51 1.04 2.55 -17.04
CA ILE A 51 1.91 1.59 -17.72
C ILE A 51 3.17 1.43 -16.88
N VAL A 52 3.55 0.18 -16.62
CA VAL A 52 4.62 -0.20 -15.70
C VAL A 52 5.61 -1.15 -16.37
N LYS A 53 6.82 -1.24 -15.80
CA LYS A 53 7.89 -2.10 -16.31
C LYS A 53 7.77 -3.54 -15.83
N GLU A 54 7.11 -3.73 -14.69
CA GLU A 54 6.84 -5.06 -14.14
C GLU A 54 5.89 -5.84 -15.03
N SER A 55 6.17 -7.12 -15.27
CA SER A 55 5.29 -8.06 -15.95
C SER A 55 4.01 -8.32 -15.14
N ARG A 56 2.98 -8.86 -15.80
CA ARG A 56 1.74 -9.27 -15.12
C ARG A 56 2.02 -10.26 -13.97
N GLN A 57 3.03 -11.12 -14.12
CA GLN A 57 3.40 -12.11 -13.10
C GLN A 57 4.09 -11.47 -11.89
N GLU A 58 4.94 -10.47 -12.10
CA GLU A 58 5.55 -9.70 -11.00
C GLU A 58 4.49 -8.93 -10.21
N ILE A 59 3.56 -8.25 -10.91
CA ILE A 59 2.44 -7.56 -10.26
C ILE A 59 1.59 -8.54 -9.43
N LYS A 60 1.27 -9.73 -9.97
CA LYS A 60 0.57 -10.78 -9.22
C LYS A 60 1.31 -11.16 -7.93
N ASN A 61 2.63 -11.33 -8.00
CA ASN A 61 3.43 -11.70 -6.84
C ASN A 61 3.44 -10.59 -5.78
N LEU A 62 3.56 -9.32 -6.20
CA LEU A 62 3.46 -8.16 -5.31
C LEU A 62 2.10 -8.12 -4.59
N VAL A 63 1.00 -8.35 -5.30
CA VAL A 63 -0.34 -8.41 -4.70
C VAL A 63 -0.47 -9.56 -3.70
N ILE A 64 0.09 -10.73 -4.00
CA ILE A 64 0.09 -11.87 -3.07
C ILE A 64 0.88 -11.55 -1.80
N LEU A 65 2.06 -10.93 -1.93
CA LEU A 65 2.87 -10.52 -0.78
C LEU A 65 2.11 -9.52 0.09
N TYR A 66 1.55 -8.48 -0.52
CA TYR A 66 0.70 -7.51 0.16
C TYR A 66 -0.46 -8.18 0.93
N LYS A 67 -1.18 -9.13 0.31
CA LYS A 67 -2.27 -9.86 0.99
C LYS A 67 -1.78 -10.72 2.15
N LYS A 68 -0.62 -11.37 2.01
CA LYS A 68 0.00 -12.16 3.08
C LYS A 68 0.38 -11.29 4.27
N GLU A 69 0.94 -10.11 4.01
CA GLU A 69 1.29 -9.15 5.07
C GLU A 69 0.04 -8.68 5.79
N CYS A 70 -0.98 -8.22 5.07
CA CYS A 70 -2.27 -7.81 5.66
C CYS A 70 -2.94 -8.90 6.51
N MET A 71 -2.92 -10.16 6.06
CA MET A 71 -3.51 -11.29 6.79
C MET A 71 -2.66 -11.75 7.98
N SER A 72 -1.33 -11.68 7.88
CA SER A 72 -0.42 -12.07 8.96
C SER A 72 -0.37 -11.03 10.07
N THR A 73 -0.54 -9.75 9.74
CA THR A 73 -0.74 -8.67 10.70
C THR A 73 -2.23 -8.54 11.00
N GLY A 74 -2.89 -9.60 11.48
CA GLY A 74 -4.32 -9.59 11.71
C GLY A 74 -4.75 -8.40 12.56
N LEU A 75 -5.30 -7.35 11.95
CA LEU A 75 -5.96 -6.17 12.53
C LEU A 75 -5.40 -5.66 13.88
N ALA A 76 -4.10 -5.83 14.16
CA ALA A 76 -3.51 -5.45 15.45
C ALA A 76 -3.39 -3.93 15.60
N TRP A 77 -3.50 -3.18 14.50
CA TRP A 77 -3.31 -1.73 14.45
C TRP A 77 -4.64 -0.94 14.41
N LEU A 78 -5.78 -1.62 14.41
CA LEU A 78 -7.13 -1.04 14.41
C LEU A 78 -7.80 -1.12 15.79
N GLN A 79 -7.08 -0.83 16.87
CA GLN A 79 -7.69 -0.52 18.17
C GLN A 79 -7.65 0.99 18.43
N PRO A 80 -8.75 1.73 18.19
CA PRO A 80 -8.93 3.07 18.74
C PRO A 80 -9.14 2.93 20.25
N GLY A 81 -8.07 3.01 21.04
CA GLY A 81 -8.14 2.90 22.50
C GLY A 81 -6.88 3.32 23.25
N GLU A 82 -5.69 3.12 22.68
CA GLU A 82 -4.42 3.35 23.38
C GLU A 82 -3.81 4.75 23.17
N ARG A 83 -4.65 5.79 23.03
CA ARG A 83 -4.18 7.20 23.03
C ARG A 83 -4.71 8.01 24.21
N LYS A 84 -4.80 7.42 25.40
CA LYS A 84 -4.95 8.20 26.63
C LYS A 84 -4.16 7.54 27.76
N GLY A 85 -3.02 8.11 28.10
CA GLY A 85 -2.19 7.60 29.20
C GLY A 85 -0.72 8.05 29.18
N GLN A 86 -0.25 8.75 28.15
CA GLN A 86 1.15 9.19 28.10
C GLN A 86 1.31 10.65 27.71
N LEU A 87 0.51 11.52 28.32
CA LEU A 87 0.82 12.92 28.62
C LEU A 87 0.03 13.21 29.90
N ASP A 88 0.71 13.73 30.93
CA ASP A 88 0.22 14.13 32.27
C ASP A 88 0.63 13.16 33.40
N GLY A 89 1.72 13.50 34.11
CA GLY A 89 2.02 12.92 35.42
C GLY A 89 3.48 12.93 35.90
N GLY A 90 4.44 13.28 35.05
CA GLY A 90 5.84 13.43 35.46
C GLY A 90 6.20 14.85 35.90
N ALA A 91 5.66 15.31 37.03
CA ALA A 91 6.17 16.49 37.72
C ALA A 91 5.88 16.45 39.23
N GLN A 92 6.89 15.98 39.96
CA GLN A 92 7.28 16.37 41.33
C GLN A 92 6.39 15.96 42.52
N GLY A 93 7.05 15.31 43.48
CA GLY A 93 6.56 14.90 44.79
C GLY A 93 7.46 13.82 45.35
#